data_AF-I4GXD2-F1
#
_entry.id   AF-I4GXD2-F1
#
_cell.length_a   1.000
_cell.length_b   1.000
_cell.length_c   1.000
_cell.angle_alpha   90.00
_cell.angle_beta   90.00
_cell.angle_gamma   90.00
#
_symmetry.space_group_name_H-M   'P 1'
#
loop_
_entity.id
_entity.type
_entity.pdbx_description
1 polymer ?
#
loop_
_entity_poly.entity_id
_entity_poly.type
_entity_poly.pdbx_seq_one_letter_code
_entity_poly.pdbx_strand_id
1 'polypeptide(L)'
;MLTCLATPKYFTEETAKECERFTPIALAENQPEGNLEAIPKRPRRRRGSGSGTFITTYANHGKYGKKYPQISYQVKFAGKKRSIYVIAEKIEQIQELDRLGKPINEILEAIDSPKARKVLREYKDFLESKEEKN
;
A
#
# COMPACT_ATOMS: atom_id res chain seq x y z
N MET A 1 63.19 1.87 -20.62
CA MET A 1 61.83 1.30 -20.58
C MET A 1 60.94 2.31 -19.86
N LEU A 2 60.39 3.29 -20.59
CA LEU A 2 59.55 4.36 -20.03
C LEU A 2 58.06 4.07 -20.28
N THR A 3 57.26 4.47 -19.31
CA THR A 3 55.88 4.12 -18.96
C THR A 3 54.80 4.55 -19.95
N CYS A 4 53.83 3.67 -20.23
CA CYS A 4 52.57 4.03 -20.87
C CYS A 4 51.64 4.73 -19.86
N LEU A 5 51.50 6.06 -19.97
CA LEU A 5 50.43 6.82 -19.32
C LEU A 5 49.23 6.89 -20.26
N ALA A 6 48.29 5.94 -20.12
CA ALA A 6 46.99 6.06 -20.76
C ALA A 6 46.15 7.07 -19.98
N THR A 7 45.95 8.26 -20.55
CA THR A 7 45.03 9.26 -20.01
C THR A 7 43.58 8.79 -20.19
N PRO A 8 42.69 8.96 -19.19
CA PRO A 8 41.28 8.67 -19.38
C PRO A 8 40.69 9.70 -20.34
N LYS A 9 39.88 9.21 -21.31
CA LYS A 9 39.12 10.05 -22.22
C LYS A 9 38.08 10.82 -21.42
N TYR A 10 38.35 12.08 -21.11
CA TYR A 10 37.34 12.96 -20.55
C TYR A 10 36.28 13.26 -21.62
N PHE A 11 35.02 13.27 -21.18
CA PHE A 11 33.84 13.64 -21.95
C PHE A 11 34.03 15.04 -22.53
N THR A 12 34.02 15.16 -23.86
CA THR A 12 34.15 16.44 -24.57
C THR A 12 32.77 16.98 -24.93
N GLU A 13 32.61 18.30 -24.92
CA GLU A 13 31.34 18.97 -25.20
C GLU A 13 30.75 18.64 -26.58
N GLU A 14 31.57 18.18 -27.53
CA GLU A 14 31.10 17.71 -28.84
C GLU A 14 30.29 16.42 -28.74
N THR A 15 30.62 15.51 -27.81
CA THR A 15 29.81 14.30 -27.55
C THR A 15 28.46 14.61 -26.90
N ALA A 16 28.28 15.77 -26.28
CA ALA A 16 27.00 16.17 -25.70
C ALA A 16 25.96 16.58 -26.76
N LYS A 17 26.41 17.04 -27.94
CA LYS A 17 25.55 17.49 -29.05
C LYS A 17 24.97 16.33 -29.87
N GLU A 18 25.49 15.11 -29.72
CA GLU A 18 24.95 13.91 -30.38
C GLU A 18 23.73 13.30 -29.63
N CYS A 19 23.36 13.89 -28.49
CA CYS A 19 22.19 13.50 -27.69
C CYS A 19 20.92 14.34 -27.98
N GLU A 20 20.85 15.05 -29.11
CA GLU A 20 19.60 15.67 -29.58
C GLU A 20 18.71 14.67 -30.34
N ARG A 21 18.47 13.50 -29.74
CA ARG A 21 17.48 12.53 -30.21
C ARG A 21 16.19 12.53 -29.40
N PHE A 22 15.93 13.62 -28.67
CA PHE A 22 14.61 13.90 -28.11
C PHE A 22 13.81 14.75 -29.10
N THR A 23 13.24 14.10 -30.11
CA THR A 23 12.05 14.64 -30.77
C THR A 23 10.94 14.71 -29.72
N PRO A 24 10.26 15.86 -29.50
CA PRO A 24 9.03 15.86 -28.74
C PRO A 24 8.01 15.01 -29.52
N ILE A 25 7.71 13.83 -29.00
CA ILE A 25 6.64 12.98 -29.54
C ILE A 25 5.35 13.77 -29.34
N ALA A 26 4.79 14.22 -30.46
CA ALA A 26 3.46 14.80 -30.50
C ALA A 26 2.46 13.88 -29.79
N LEU A 27 1.59 14.49 -28.98
CA LEU A 27 0.38 13.95 -28.38
C LEU A 27 -0.10 12.64 -29.05
N ALA A 28 0.23 11.52 -28.43
CA ALA A 28 -0.53 10.29 -28.58
C ALA A 28 -1.42 10.18 -27.33
N GLU A 29 -2.63 10.70 -27.48
CA GLU A 29 -3.75 10.46 -26.57
C GLU A 29 -3.93 8.94 -26.37
N ASN A 30 -4.41 8.57 -25.18
CA ASN A 30 -4.78 7.23 -24.71
C ASN A 30 -3.74 6.48 -23.85
N GLN A 31 -3.35 7.10 -22.74
CA GLN A 31 -3.15 6.39 -21.47
C GLN A 31 -4.05 7.10 -20.45
N PRO A 32 -4.97 6.43 -19.73
CA PRO A 32 -5.56 7.03 -18.56
C PRO A 32 -4.45 7.03 -17.50
N GLU A 33 -3.65 8.10 -17.50
CA GLU A 33 -2.90 8.48 -16.31
C GLU A 33 -3.93 8.60 -15.20
N GLY A 34 -3.96 7.60 -14.33
CA GLY A 34 -4.80 7.57 -13.16
C GLY A 34 -4.50 8.82 -12.36
N ASN A 35 -5.38 9.81 -12.47
CA ASN A 35 -5.39 11.05 -11.74
C ASN A 35 -5.28 10.77 -10.22
N LEU A 36 -4.05 10.72 -9.72
CA LEU A 36 -3.74 10.59 -8.30
C LEU A 36 -4.05 11.90 -7.53
N GLU A 37 -4.32 12.99 -8.23
CA GLU A 37 -4.63 14.31 -7.65
C GLU A 37 -6.12 14.51 -7.35
N ALA A 38 -7.01 13.66 -7.88
CA ALA A 38 -8.45 13.71 -7.61
C ALA A 38 -8.91 12.66 -6.59
N ILE A 39 -8.03 12.18 -5.70
CA ILE A 39 -8.47 11.28 -4.63
C ILE A 39 -9.18 12.12 -3.56
N PRO A 40 -10.53 12.06 -3.44
CA PRO A 40 -11.24 12.80 -2.42
C PRO A 40 -10.71 12.43 -1.03
N LYS A 41 -10.52 13.45 -0.18
CA LYS A 41 -10.09 13.28 1.21
C LYS A 41 -10.95 12.18 1.86
N ARG A 42 -10.30 11.10 2.32
CA ARG A 42 -10.99 9.90 2.84
C ARG A 42 -12.06 10.32 3.86
N PRO A 43 -13.34 9.95 3.68
CA PRO A 43 -14.37 10.24 4.66
C PRO A 43 -13.95 9.60 5.99
N ARG A 44 -13.81 10.43 7.03
CA ARG A 44 -13.44 9.97 8.37
C ARG A 44 -14.58 9.09 8.87
N ARG A 45 -14.32 7.80 9.09
CA ARG A 45 -15.30 6.85 9.65
C ARG A 45 -15.95 7.47 10.90
N ARG A 46 -17.29 7.39 11.01
CA ARG A 46 -18.05 7.92 12.16
C ARG A 46 -17.45 7.41 13.47
N ARG A 47 -17.33 8.30 14.47
CA ARG A 47 -16.84 7.96 15.81
C ARG A 47 -17.73 6.85 16.40
N GLY A 48 -17.11 5.81 16.98
CA GLY A 48 -17.81 4.86 17.87
C GLY A 48 -17.57 3.38 17.62
N SER A 49 -17.22 2.98 16.38
CA SER A 49 -17.25 1.55 15.99
C SER A 49 -15.87 0.93 15.74
N GLY A 50 -14.77 1.65 16.01
CA GLY A 50 -13.41 1.19 15.73
C GLY A 50 -12.82 1.71 14.43
N SER A 51 -11.49 1.67 14.31
CA SER A 51 -10.73 2.21 13.17
C SER A 51 -9.81 1.17 12.55
N GLY A 52 -9.83 1.06 11.22
CA GLY A 52 -8.90 0.23 10.44
C GLY A 52 -7.81 1.07 9.78
N THR A 53 -6.60 0.52 9.64
CA THR A 53 -5.47 1.17 8.95
C THR A 53 -4.53 0.13 8.37
N PHE A 54 -3.99 0.36 7.18
CA PHE A 54 -2.95 -0.50 6.62
C PHE A 54 -1.58 -0.16 7.20
N ILE A 55 -0.81 -1.21 7.49
CA ILE A 55 0.58 -1.10 7.92
C ILE A 55 1.40 -2.04 7.03
N THR A 56 2.40 -1.47 6.38
CA THR A 56 3.42 -2.22 5.64
C THR A 56 4.60 -2.45 6.57
N THR A 57 4.88 -3.72 6.84
CA THR A 57 6.08 -4.17 7.57
C THR A 57 7.00 -4.90 6.60
N TYR A 58 8.30 -4.94 6.87
CA TYR A 58 9.23 -5.74 6.06
C TYR A 58 9.60 -6.98 6.84
N ALA A 59 9.29 -8.15 6.27
CA ALA A 59 9.60 -9.43 6.89
C ALA A 59 11.12 -9.65 6.93
N ASN A 60 11.66 -9.94 8.11
CA ASN A 60 13.09 -10.24 8.31
C ASN A 60 13.48 -11.66 7.84
N HIS A 61 12.52 -12.49 7.45
CA HIS A 61 12.68 -13.92 7.17
C HIS A 61 12.69 -14.26 5.67
N GLY A 62 13.04 -13.31 4.80
CA GLY A 62 13.14 -13.64 3.38
C GLY A 62 14.40 -14.44 3.05
N LYS A 63 14.24 -15.39 2.11
CA LYS A 63 15.31 -16.26 1.61
C LYS A 63 16.42 -15.39 0.99
N TYR A 64 17.67 -15.67 1.32
CA TYR A 64 18.87 -14.96 0.81
C TYR A 64 18.98 -13.48 1.23
N GLY A 65 18.46 -13.11 2.40
CA GLY A 65 18.59 -11.74 2.93
C GLY A 65 17.70 -10.69 2.24
N LYS A 66 16.90 -11.10 1.27
CA LYS A 66 15.88 -10.24 0.64
C LYS A 66 14.75 -10.01 1.63
N LYS A 67 14.33 -8.76 1.84
CA LYS A 67 13.16 -8.44 2.66
C LYS A 67 11.93 -8.29 1.78
N TYR A 68 10.84 -8.96 2.13
CA TYR A 68 9.58 -8.87 1.40
C TYR A 68 8.60 -7.97 2.17
N PRO A 69 7.86 -7.09 1.46
CA PRO A 69 6.82 -6.29 2.09
C PRO A 69 5.68 -7.20 2.55
N GLN A 70 5.32 -7.06 3.82
CA GLN A 70 4.22 -7.73 4.47
C GLN A 70 3.18 -6.68 4.86
N ILE A 71 2.06 -6.66 4.14
CA ILE A 71 0.96 -5.76 4.41
C ILE A 71 0.02 -6.38 5.43
N SER A 72 -0.33 -5.60 6.44
CA SER A 72 -1.31 -5.98 7.45
C SER A 72 -2.39 -4.91 7.58
N TYR A 73 -3.62 -5.34 7.82
CA TYR A 73 -4.72 -4.47 8.19
C TYR A 73 -4.84 -4.47 9.72
N GLN A 74 -4.63 -3.30 10.33
CA GLN A 74 -4.72 -3.10 11.76
C GLN A 74 -6.07 -2.50 12.12
N VAL A 75 -6.85 -3.20 12.93
CA VAL A 75 -8.12 -2.72 13.48
C VAL A 75 -7.98 -2.41 14.97
N LYS A 76 -8.64 -1.33 15.41
CA LYS A 76 -8.72 -0.93 16.81
C LYS A 76 -10.18 -0.84 17.25
N PHE A 77 -10.60 -1.69 18.19
CA PHE A 77 -11.92 -1.68 18.81
C PHE A 77 -11.81 -2.18 20.26
N ALA A 78 -12.78 -1.87 21.13
CA ALA A 78 -12.74 -2.26 22.55
C ALA A 78 -11.41 -1.93 23.29
N GLY A 79 -10.73 -0.84 22.90
CA GLY A 79 -9.40 -0.48 23.43
C GLY A 79 -8.24 -1.37 23.00
N LYS A 80 -8.49 -2.44 22.22
CA LYS A 80 -7.49 -3.41 21.74
C LYS A 80 -7.12 -3.15 20.29
N LYS A 81 -5.87 -3.44 19.92
CA LYS A 81 -5.39 -3.43 18.52
C LYS A 81 -5.23 -4.86 18.03
N ARG A 82 -5.71 -5.16 16.82
CA ARG A 82 -5.53 -6.45 16.15
C ARG A 82 -4.92 -6.21 14.77
N SER A 83 -3.77 -6.82 14.48
CA SER A 83 -3.15 -6.78 13.15
C SER A 83 -3.41 -8.08 12.42
N ILE A 84 -3.92 -8.00 11.18
CA ILE A 84 -4.28 -9.15 10.35
C ILE A 84 -3.45 -9.09 9.08
N TYR A 85 -2.77 -10.18 8.74
CA TYR A 85 -2.03 -10.26 7.48
C TYR A 85 -3.00 -10.29 6.29
N VAL A 86 -2.65 -9.54 5.24
CA VAL A 86 -3.38 -9.51 3.98
C VAL A 86 -2.55 -10.23 2.93
N ILE A 87 -3.16 -11.23 2.28
CA ILE A 87 -2.54 -11.97 1.18
C ILE A 87 -2.40 -11.03 -0.02
N ALA A 88 -1.29 -11.16 -0.76
CA ALA A 88 -0.92 -10.28 -1.86
C ALA A 88 -2.06 -10.01 -2.85
N GLU A 89 -2.74 -11.07 -3.28
CA GLU A 89 -3.86 -11.04 -4.24
C GLU A 89 -5.05 -10.18 -3.78
N LYS A 90 -5.25 -10.04 -2.46
CA LYS A 90 -6.38 -9.30 -1.89
C LYS A 90 -6.03 -7.86 -1.52
N ILE A 91 -4.75 -7.45 -1.61
CA ILE A 91 -4.30 -6.13 -1.14
C ILE A 91 -5.08 -5.01 -1.83
N GLU A 92 -5.18 -5.05 -3.16
CA GLU A 92 -5.81 -4.00 -3.95
C GLU A 92 -7.30 -3.88 -3.63
N GLN A 93 -8.01 -5.02 -3.62
CA GLN A 93 -9.42 -5.09 -3.25
C GLN A 93 -9.68 -4.49 -1.86
N ILE A 94 -8.90 -4.87 -0.85
CA ILE A 94 -9.12 -4.39 0.52
C ILE A 94 -8.75 -2.91 0.65
N GLN A 95 -7.73 -2.44 -0.07
CA GLN A 95 -7.41 -1.01 -0.13
C GLN A 95 -8.54 -0.21 -0.76
N GLU A 96 -9.17 -0.73 -1.82
CA GLU A 96 -10.32 -0.10 -2.44
C GLU A 96 -11.50 -0.01 -1.46
N LEU A 97 -11.82 -1.10 -0.74
CA LEU A 97 -12.85 -1.08 0.29
C LEU A 97 -12.55 -0.05 1.40
N ASP A 98 -11.29 0.09 1.82
CA ASP A 98 -10.88 1.12 2.78
C ASP A 98 -11.03 2.55 2.22
N ARG A 99 -10.67 2.77 0.94
CA ARG A 99 -10.83 4.06 0.24
C ARG A 99 -12.30 4.46 0.13
N LEU A 100 -13.17 3.49 -0.18
CA LEU A 100 -14.63 3.66 -0.22
C LEU A 100 -15.24 3.89 1.18
N GLY A 101 -14.46 3.73 2.25
CA GLY A 101 -14.93 3.93 3.62
C GLY A 101 -15.86 2.82 4.09
N LYS A 102 -15.73 1.60 3.55
CA LYS A 102 -16.54 0.44 3.94
C LYS A 102 -16.39 0.13 5.43
N PRO A 103 -17.44 -0.42 6.06
CA PRO A 103 -17.39 -0.76 7.48
C PRO A 103 -16.38 -1.90 7.75
N ILE A 104 -15.95 -2.01 9.00
CA ILE A 104 -14.87 -2.94 9.39
C ILE A 104 -15.26 -4.40 9.14
N ASN A 105 -16.51 -4.77 9.38
CA ASN A 105 -17.03 -6.12 9.13
C ASN A 105 -16.85 -6.52 7.65
N GLU A 106 -17.24 -5.67 6.69
CA GLU A 106 -17.07 -5.93 5.25
C GLU A 106 -15.60 -6.13 4.88
N ILE A 107 -14.71 -5.31 5.43
CA ILE A 107 -13.26 -5.42 5.16
C ILE A 107 -12.68 -6.71 5.77
N LEU A 108 -13.10 -7.09 6.97
CA LEU A 108 -12.66 -8.33 7.63
C LEU A 108 -13.19 -9.58 6.92
N GLU A 109 -14.43 -9.52 6.40
CA GLU A 109 -15.03 -10.57 5.58
C GLU A 109 -14.29 -10.73 4.25
N ALA A 110 -13.92 -9.63 3.59
CA ALA A 110 -13.12 -9.67 2.35
C ALA A 110 -11.72 -10.30 2.55
N ILE A 111 -11.07 -10.02 3.68
CA ILE A 111 -9.76 -10.63 3.99
C ILE A 111 -9.87 -12.17 4.05
N ASP A 112 -10.92 -12.68 4.69
CA ASP A 112 -11.17 -14.13 4.90
C ASP A 112 -9.91 -14.95 5.24
N SER A 113 -9.19 -14.53 6.27
CA SER A 113 -8.15 -15.34 6.90
C SER A 113 -8.67 -15.93 8.20
N PRO A 114 -8.10 -17.05 8.71
CA PRO A 114 -8.49 -17.60 10.02
C PRO A 114 -8.43 -16.55 11.14
N LYS A 115 -7.42 -15.66 11.09
CA LYS A 115 -7.29 -14.54 12.03
C LYS A 115 -8.36 -13.48 11.82
N ALA A 116 -8.70 -13.14 10.57
CA ALA A 116 -9.77 -12.19 10.26
C ALA A 116 -11.11 -12.69 10.77
N ARG A 117 -11.45 -13.97 10.55
CA ARG A 117 -12.71 -14.59 11.03
C ARG A 117 -12.84 -14.53 12.56
N LYS A 118 -11.75 -14.80 13.28
CA LYS A 118 -11.72 -14.64 14.74
C LYS A 118 -11.95 -13.19 15.17
N VAL A 119 -11.24 -12.24 14.56
CA VAL A 119 -11.36 -10.82 14.87
C VAL A 119 -12.75 -10.27 14.50
N LEU A 120 -13.36 -10.77 13.42
CA LEU A 120 -14.71 -10.43 13.01
C LEU A 120 -15.74 -10.86 14.05
N ARG A 121 -15.59 -12.06 14.63
CA ARG A 121 -16.45 -12.52 15.73
C ARG A 121 -16.31 -11.62 16.95
N GLU A 122 -15.07 -11.40 17.41
CA GLU A 122 -14.80 -10.48 18.54
C GLU A 122 -15.38 -9.07 18.31
N TYR A 123 -15.38 -8.63 17.05
CA TYR A 123 -15.92 -7.34 16.65
C TYR A 123 -17.45 -7.32 16.68
N LYS A 124 -18.12 -8.37 16.19
CA LYS A 124 -19.59 -8.51 16.25
C LYS A 124 -20.07 -8.55 17.72
N ASP A 125 -19.44 -9.35 18.56
CA ASP A 125 -19.73 -9.42 20.00
C ASP A 125 -19.55 -8.04 20.68
N PHE A 126 -18.53 -7.28 20.27
CA PHE A 126 -18.32 -5.92 20.77
C PHE A 126 -19.44 -4.95 20.38
N LEU A 127 -19.97 -5.04 19.15
CA LEU A 127 -21.09 -4.20 18.70
C LEU A 127 -22.37 -4.53 19.47
N GLU A 128 -22.68 -5.81 19.64
CA GLU A 128 -23.85 -6.26 20.41
C GLU A 128 -23.79 -5.74 21.86
N SER A 129 -22.63 -5.86 22.52
CA SER A 129 -22.42 -5.34 23.89
C SER A 129 -22.54 -3.82 24.03
N LYS A 130 -22.48 -3.07 22.91
CA LYS A 130 -22.66 -1.62 22.87
C LYS A 130 -24.11 -1.23 22.64
N GLU A 131 -24.87 -2.04 21.91
CA GLU A 131 -26.30 -1.86 21.69
C GLU A 131 -27.09 -2.12 22.98
N GLU A 132 -26.71 -3.13 23.78
CA GLU A 132 -27.35 -3.44 25.07
C GLU A 132 -27.16 -2.36 26.16
N LYS A 133 -26.22 -1.43 25.96
CA LYS A 133 -25.87 -0.39 26.96
C LYS A 133 -26.42 0.99 26.61
N ASN A 134 -27.13 1.13 25.50
CA ASN A 134 -27.86 2.33 25.11
C ASN A 134 -29.35 2.15 25.34
#